data_AF-A0A850M1V5-F1
#
_entry.id   AF-A0A850M1V5-F1
#
_cell.length_a   1.000
_cell.length_b   1.000
_cell.length_c   1.000
_cell.angle_alpha   90.00
_cell.angle_beta   90.00
_cell.angle_gamma   90.00
#
_symmetry.space_group_name_H-M   'P 1'
#
loop_
_entity.id
_entity.type
_entity.pdbx_description
1 polymer ?
#
loop_
_entity_poly.entity_id
_entity_poly.type
_entity_poly.pdbx_seq_one_letter_code
_entity_poly.pdbx_strand_id
1 'polypeptide(L)'
;MITERPKLKNILISPLVPISEFEEDNPIYRSDDFKESIRRGYIPNFFLLKEIDLQSIQKEICIINFREIFFIKFEKILKRAIEQGQRIRLKSPYRESLSQAFGKFIMRVGYPEEISIFTKQVRVSGFDENL
;
A
#
# COMPACT_ATOMS: atom_id res chain seq x y z
N MET A 1 -10.30 -5.31 28.73
CA MET A 1 -9.03 -4.60 28.51
C MET A 1 -8.15 -5.51 27.68
N ILE A 2 -7.75 -5.10 26.48
CA ILE A 2 -6.75 -5.85 25.70
C ILE A 2 -5.39 -5.21 26.02
N THR A 3 -4.58 -5.95 26.76
CA THR A 3 -3.31 -5.53 27.36
C THR A 3 -2.14 -6.01 26.50
N GLU A 4 -2.12 -5.67 25.22
CA GLU A 4 -0.93 -5.87 24.37
C GLU A 4 -0.56 -4.54 23.70
N ARG A 5 0.69 -4.12 23.86
CA ARG A 5 1.22 -2.98 23.10
C ARG A 5 1.11 -3.30 21.61
N PRO A 6 0.56 -2.41 20.76
CA PRO A 6 0.58 -2.66 19.34
C PRO A 6 2.05 -2.72 18.88
N LYS A 7 2.49 -3.88 18.37
CA LYS A 7 3.84 -4.05 17.80
C LYS A 7 4.11 -3.09 16.63
N LEU A 8 3.05 -2.52 16.05
CA LEU A 8 3.09 -1.58 14.93
C LEU A 8 3.12 -0.14 15.42
N LYS A 9 4.22 0.57 15.17
CA LYS A 9 4.35 2.02 15.44
C LYS A 9 3.76 2.86 14.31
N ASN A 10 4.05 2.46 13.07
CA ASN A 10 3.65 3.15 11.85
C ASN A 10 2.95 2.19 10.90
N ILE A 11 2.08 2.73 10.08
CA ILE A 11 1.48 2.03 8.94
C ILE A 11 1.62 2.87 7.67
N LEU A 12 1.63 2.17 6.55
CA LEU A 12 1.50 2.76 5.23
C LEU A 12 0.03 2.82 4.84
N ILE A 13 -0.41 3.96 4.35
CA ILE A 13 -1.71 4.12 3.73
C ILE A 13 -1.56 4.71 2.34
N SER A 14 -2.51 4.41 1.46
CA SER A 14 -2.64 5.02 0.15
C SER A 14 -4.13 5.28 -0.13
N PRO A 15 -4.48 6.35 -0.87
CA PRO A 15 -5.86 6.59 -1.28
C PRO A 15 -6.42 5.41 -2.10
N LEU A 16 -7.71 5.15 -1.91
CA LEU A 16 -8.50 4.27 -2.77
C LEU A 16 -9.47 5.14 -3.53
N VAL A 17 -9.19 5.40 -4.81
CA VAL A 17 -9.90 6.41 -5.61
C VAL A 17 -10.77 5.69 -6.65
N PRO A 18 -12.05 6.06 -6.83
CA PRO A 18 -12.85 5.61 -7.97
C PRO A 18 -12.15 5.94 -9.29
N ILE A 19 -12.22 5.05 -10.29
CA ILE A 19 -11.51 5.27 -11.55
C ILE A 19 -12.02 6.51 -12.29
N SER A 20 -13.31 6.83 -12.18
CA SER A 20 -13.94 8.05 -12.71
C SER A 20 -13.28 9.33 -12.18
N GLU A 21 -13.15 9.46 -10.86
CA GLU A 21 -12.47 10.58 -10.20
C GLU A 21 -11.00 10.67 -10.65
N PHE A 22 -10.31 9.53 -10.74
CA PHE A 22 -8.93 9.49 -11.17
C PHE A 22 -8.72 9.93 -12.64
N GLU A 23 -9.68 9.58 -13.52
CA GLU A 23 -9.71 9.95 -14.94
C GLU A 23 -10.02 11.44 -15.17
N GLU A 24 -10.69 12.11 -14.23
CA GLU A 24 -10.93 13.57 -14.27
C GLU A 24 -9.63 14.34 -14.09
N ASP A 25 -8.86 13.98 -13.06
CA ASP A 25 -7.57 14.60 -12.74
C ASP A 25 -6.46 14.19 -13.72
N ASN A 26 -6.60 13.02 -14.37
CA ASN A 26 -5.59 12.47 -15.25
C ASN A 26 -6.20 11.92 -16.57
N PRO A 27 -6.42 12.77 -17.59
CA PRO A 27 -7.12 12.37 -18.81
C PRO A 27 -6.47 11.24 -19.62
N ILE A 28 -5.13 11.03 -19.49
CA ILE A 28 -4.41 9.92 -20.14
C ILE A 28 -4.91 8.54 -19.70
N TYR A 29 -5.50 8.45 -18.50
CA TYR A 29 -6.00 7.20 -17.93
C TYR A 29 -7.39 6.79 -18.44
N ARG A 30 -8.05 7.65 -19.23
CA ARG A 30 -9.32 7.31 -19.92
C ARG A 30 -9.12 6.26 -21.01
N SER A 31 -7.89 6.10 -21.51
CA SER A 31 -7.56 5.10 -22.51
C SER A 31 -7.75 3.68 -21.98
N ASP A 32 -8.51 2.87 -22.70
CA ASP A 32 -8.70 1.45 -22.37
C ASP A 32 -7.40 0.65 -22.43
N ASP A 33 -6.50 0.99 -23.36
CA ASP A 33 -5.17 0.37 -23.47
C ASP A 33 -4.34 0.63 -22.20
N PHE A 34 -4.44 1.84 -21.65
CA PHE A 34 -3.75 2.20 -20.41
C PHE A 34 -4.34 1.44 -19.22
N LYS A 35 -5.67 1.39 -19.10
CA LYS A 35 -6.36 0.63 -18.04
C LYS A 35 -6.03 -0.86 -18.12
N GLU A 36 -6.00 -1.43 -19.32
CA GLU A 36 -5.60 -2.82 -19.54
C GLU A 36 -4.13 -3.05 -19.19
N SER A 37 -3.24 -2.08 -19.47
CA SER A 37 -1.84 -2.14 -19.07
C SER A 37 -1.66 -2.17 -17.55
N ILE A 38 -2.48 -1.42 -16.79
CA ILE A 38 -2.52 -1.54 -15.33
C ILE A 38 -3.07 -2.91 -14.91
N ARG A 39 -4.20 -3.36 -15.49
CA ARG A 39 -4.84 -4.64 -15.15
C ARG A 39 -3.90 -5.84 -15.36
N ARG A 40 -3.06 -5.79 -16.40
CA ARG A 40 -2.02 -6.79 -16.70
C ARG A 40 -0.76 -6.66 -15.83
N GLY A 41 -0.63 -5.59 -15.05
CA GLY A 41 0.52 -5.33 -14.19
C GLY A 41 1.76 -4.81 -14.94
N TYR A 42 1.59 -4.28 -16.15
CA TYR A 42 2.69 -3.64 -16.91
C TYR A 42 3.09 -2.31 -16.30
N ILE A 43 2.15 -1.62 -15.64
CA ILE A 43 2.35 -0.35 -14.95
C ILE A 43 2.31 -0.59 -13.44
N PRO A 44 3.47 -0.91 -12.82
CA PRO A 44 3.52 -1.50 -11.47
C PRO A 44 3.21 -0.51 -10.35
N ASN A 45 3.23 0.79 -10.61
CA ASN A 45 2.88 1.80 -9.60
C ASN A 45 1.38 1.94 -9.40
N PHE A 46 0.56 1.26 -10.21
CA PHE A 46 -0.89 1.24 -10.03
C PHE A 46 -1.40 -0.16 -9.73
N PHE A 47 -2.53 -0.22 -9.01
CA PHE A 47 -3.28 -1.43 -8.78
C PHE A 47 -4.78 -1.15 -8.93
N LEU A 48 -5.47 -1.96 -9.72
CA LEU A 48 -6.92 -1.91 -9.85
C LEU A 48 -7.58 -2.87 -8.88
N LEU A 49 -8.46 -2.35 -8.05
CA LEU A 49 -9.36 -3.12 -7.20
C LEU A 49 -10.72 -3.21 -7.90
N LYS A 50 -11.23 -4.45 -8.02
CA LYS A 50 -12.57 -4.71 -8.57
C LYS A 50 -13.63 -3.89 -7.83
N GLU A 51 -14.71 -3.53 -8.54
CA GLU A 51 -15.91 -2.91 -8.00
C GLU A 51 -16.39 -3.54 -6.69
N ILE A 52 -16.84 -2.70 -5.75
CA ILE A 52 -17.26 -3.11 -4.42
C ILE A 52 -18.78 -2.99 -4.33
N ASP A 53 -19.50 -4.04 -4.72
CA ASP A 53 -20.95 -4.08 -4.53
C ASP A 53 -21.32 -4.48 -3.10
N LEU A 54 -21.11 -3.56 -2.16
CA LEU A 54 -21.54 -3.67 -0.76
C LEU A 54 -22.52 -2.55 -0.47
N GLN A 55 -23.81 -2.91 -0.31
CA GLN A 55 -24.86 -2.02 0.20
C GLN A 55 -24.93 -0.65 -0.51
N SER A 56 -24.63 -0.61 -1.82
CA SER A 56 -24.62 0.61 -2.65
C SER A 56 -23.54 1.65 -2.33
N ILE A 57 -22.45 1.25 -1.66
CA ILE A 57 -21.40 2.20 -1.21
C ILE A 57 -20.38 2.52 -2.32
N GLN A 58 -20.06 1.58 -3.23
CA GLN A 58 -19.01 1.81 -4.24
C GLN A 58 -19.08 0.85 -5.44
N LYS A 59 -19.97 1.11 -6.41
CA LYS A 59 -20.18 0.26 -7.60
C LYS A 59 -19.19 0.50 -8.74
N GLU A 60 -17.95 0.81 -8.41
CA GLU A 60 -16.96 1.17 -9.41
C GLU A 60 -15.59 0.58 -9.09
N ILE A 61 -14.83 0.27 -10.15
CA ILE A 61 -13.41 -0.07 -10.04
C ILE A 61 -12.69 1.07 -9.34
N CYS A 62 -11.83 0.72 -8.38
CA CYS A 62 -10.99 1.68 -7.69
C CYS A 62 -9.54 1.48 -8.10
N ILE A 63 -8.78 2.56 -8.12
CA ILE A 63 -7.35 2.57 -8.38
C ILE A 63 -6.59 2.98 -7.12
N ILE A 64 -5.44 2.33 -6.92
CA ILE A 64 -4.46 2.68 -5.90
C ILE A 64 -3.18 3.09 -6.63
N ASN A 65 -2.65 4.25 -6.29
CA ASN A 65 -1.34 4.72 -6.74
C ASN A 65 -0.28 4.45 -5.67
N PHE A 66 0.57 3.45 -5.87
CA PHE A 66 1.64 3.12 -4.93
C PHE A 66 2.74 4.18 -4.83
N ARG A 67 2.74 5.22 -5.67
CA ARG A 67 3.61 6.40 -5.46
C ARG A 67 3.06 7.37 -4.43
N GLU A 68 1.77 7.27 -4.11
CA GLU A 68 1.08 8.10 -3.12
C GLU A 68 0.85 7.30 -1.85
N ILE A 69 1.95 7.09 -1.14
CA ILE A 69 1.97 6.34 0.11
C ILE A 69 2.40 7.26 1.25
N PHE A 70 1.61 7.23 2.32
CA PHE A 70 1.83 8.05 3.51
C PHE A 70 2.11 7.19 4.72
N PHE A 71 3.12 7.58 5.51
CA PHE A 71 3.40 7.00 6.81
C PHE A 71 2.54 7.68 7.88
N ILE A 72 1.76 6.89 8.61
CA ILE A 72 0.93 7.39 9.70
C ILE A 72 1.16 6.56 10.95
N LYS A 73 1.18 7.23 12.12
CA LYS A 73 1.23 6.56 13.42
C LYS A 73 0.02 5.63 13.57
N PHE A 74 0.25 4.37 13.90
CA PHE A 74 -0.78 3.36 14.02
C PHE A 74 -1.90 3.78 14.97
N GLU A 75 -1.56 4.40 16.10
CA GLU A 75 -2.51 4.90 17.10
C GLU A 75 -3.55 5.87 16.53
N LYS A 76 -3.14 6.76 15.61
CA LYS A 76 -4.07 7.71 14.98
C LYS A 76 -5.11 7.00 14.13
N ILE A 77 -4.67 5.99 13.39
CA ILE A 77 -5.55 5.20 12.53
C ILE A 77 -6.44 4.28 13.36
N LEU A 78 -5.91 3.68 14.43
CA LEU A 78 -6.68 2.86 15.36
C LEU A 78 -7.80 3.68 16.02
N LYS A 79 -7.50 4.90 16.47
CA LYS A 79 -8.51 5.80 17.04
C LYS A 79 -9.64 6.08 16.03
N ARG A 80 -9.28 6.52 14.82
CA ARG A 80 -10.24 6.78 13.74
C ARG A 80 -11.06 5.54 13.37
N ALA A 81 -10.41 4.38 13.35
CA ALA A 81 -11.00 3.09 13.07
C ALA A 81 -12.07 2.67 14.09
N ILE A 82 -11.88 3.01 15.36
CA ILE A 82 -12.84 2.74 16.43
C ILE A 82 -14.03 3.70 16.31
N GLU A 83 -13.76 4.99 16.09
CA GLU A 83 -14.79 6.04 15.94
C GLU A 83 -15.70 5.80 14.72
N GLN A 84 -15.17 5.31 13.61
CA GLN A 84 -15.92 5.08 12.37
C GLN A 84 -16.86 3.86 12.46
N GLY A 85 -16.64 2.92 13.39
CA GLY A 85 -17.48 1.73 13.53
C GLY A 85 -17.33 0.75 12.35
N GLN A 86 -18.44 0.46 11.66
CA GLN A 86 -18.49 -0.51 10.56
C GLN A 86 -17.64 -0.04 9.38
N ARG A 87 -16.79 -0.93 8.86
CA ARG A 87 -15.82 -0.61 7.80
C ARG A 87 -15.69 -1.74 6.82
N ILE A 88 -15.52 -1.37 5.55
CA ILE A 88 -15.17 -2.29 4.48
C ILE A 88 -13.73 -2.76 4.68
N ARG A 89 -13.51 -4.07 4.49
CA ARG A 89 -12.19 -4.70 4.60
C ARG A 89 -11.97 -5.67 3.46
N LEU A 90 -10.76 -5.68 2.92
CA LEU A 90 -10.34 -6.69 1.96
C LEU A 90 -10.20 -8.05 2.66
N LYS A 91 -10.87 -9.05 2.13
CA LYS A 91 -10.66 -10.45 2.46
C LYS A 91 -9.67 -11.09 1.47
N SER A 92 -9.14 -12.25 1.83
CA SER A 92 -8.47 -13.11 0.83
C SER A 92 -9.48 -13.46 -0.29
N PRO A 93 -9.07 -13.51 -1.57
CA PRO A 93 -7.69 -13.37 -2.10
C PRO A 93 -7.28 -11.91 -2.40
N TYR A 94 -8.20 -10.94 -2.35
CA TYR A 94 -7.93 -9.55 -2.73
C TYR A 94 -6.84 -8.90 -1.89
N ARG A 95 -6.82 -9.18 -0.58
CA ARG A 95 -5.76 -8.71 0.32
C ARG A 95 -4.37 -9.20 -0.09
N GLU A 96 -4.27 -10.45 -0.52
CA GLU A 96 -3.01 -11.07 -0.94
C GLU A 96 -2.57 -10.51 -2.28
N SER A 97 -3.50 -10.36 -3.24
CA SER A 97 -3.24 -9.73 -4.52
C SER A 97 -2.69 -8.30 -4.37
N LEU A 98 -3.33 -7.48 -3.52
CA LEU A 98 -2.83 -6.14 -3.20
C LEU A 98 -1.42 -6.18 -2.59
N SER A 99 -1.20 -7.07 -1.62
CA SER A 99 0.10 -7.21 -0.95
C SER A 99 1.21 -7.62 -1.93
N GLN A 100 0.91 -8.54 -2.85
CA GLN A 100 1.84 -8.97 -3.88
C GLN A 100 2.12 -7.87 -4.90
N ALA A 101 1.10 -7.14 -5.35
CA ALA A 101 1.27 -6.00 -6.25
C ALA A 101 2.15 -4.91 -5.61
N PHE A 102 1.91 -4.59 -4.34
CA PHE A 102 2.73 -3.66 -3.59
C PHE A 102 4.18 -4.15 -3.43
N GLY A 103 4.37 -5.43 -3.10
CA GLY A 103 5.71 -6.03 -3.05
C GLY A 103 6.46 -5.93 -4.38
N LYS A 104 5.79 -6.24 -5.51
CA LYS A 104 6.36 -6.11 -6.86
C LYS A 104 6.75 -4.67 -7.19
N PHE A 105 5.96 -3.69 -6.76
CA PHE A 105 6.28 -2.28 -6.92
C PHE A 105 7.59 -1.92 -6.17
N ILE A 106 7.72 -2.32 -4.91
CA ILE A 106 8.92 -2.07 -4.10
C ILE A 106 10.13 -2.84 -4.65
N MET A 107 9.98 -4.08 -5.10
CA MET A 107 11.11 -4.88 -5.59
C MET A 107 11.73 -4.37 -6.90
N ARG A 108 11.08 -3.45 -7.62
CA ARG A 108 11.60 -2.88 -8.87
C ARG A 108 12.58 -1.71 -8.68
N VAL A 109 12.95 -1.32 -7.45
CA VAL A 109 14.10 -0.43 -7.25
C VAL A 109 15.40 -1.18 -7.56
N GLY A 110 16.28 -0.52 -8.32
CA GLY A 110 17.35 -1.11 -9.12
C GLY A 110 18.25 -2.14 -8.44
N TYR A 111 18.84 -2.99 -9.27
CA TYR A 111 19.94 -3.87 -8.87
C TYR A 111 21.01 -3.02 -8.18
N PRO A 112 21.24 -3.19 -6.86
CA PRO A 112 22.26 -2.41 -6.18
C PRO A 112 23.61 -2.81 -6.77
N GLU A 113 24.35 -1.86 -7.30
CA GLU A 113 25.78 -2.05 -7.51
C GLU A 113 26.43 -2.45 -6.17
N GLU A 114 27.50 -3.24 -6.25
CA GLU A 114 28.19 -3.71 -5.05
C GLU A 114 28.67 -2.51 -4.23
N ILE A 115 28.17 -2.38 -3.00
CA ILE A 115 28.55 -1.29 -2.11
C ILE A 115 29.98 -1.56 -1.66
N SER A 116 30.89 -0.65 -2.01
CA SER A 116 32.30 -0.73 -1.58
C SER A 116 32.40 -0.87 -0.05
N ILE A 117 33.41 -1.61 0.41
CA ILE A 117 33.64 -1.84 1.84
C ILE A 117 33.84 -0.52 2.61
N PHE A 118 33.01 -0.27 3.62
CA PHE A 118 33.11 0.94 4.45
C PHE A 118 34.30 0.90 5.43
N THR A 119 34.66 -0.29 5.93
CA THR A 119 35.81 -0.53 6.81
C THR A 119 36.23 -1.99 6.79
N LYS A 120 37.50 -2.28 7.07
CA LYS A 120 38.04 -3.64 7.20
C LYS A 120 37.77 -4.25 8.59
N GLN A 121 37.47 -3.42 9.59
CA GLN A 121 37.20 -3.85 10.97
C GLN A 121 35.95 -3.16 11.48
N VAL A 122 34.96 -3.94 11.89
CA VAL A 122 33.73 -3.46 12.53
C VAL A 122 33.88 -3.62 14.04
N ARG A 123 33.77 -2.52 14.78
CA ARG A 123 33.60 -2.56 16.24
C ARG A 123 32.14 -2.25 16.52
N VAL A 124 31.35 -3.27 16.88
CA VAL A 124 29.96 -3.08 17.30
C VAL A 124 29.98 -2.73 18.79
N SER A 125 29.80 -1.45 19.13
CA SER A 125 29.56 -1.02 20.50
C SER A 125 28.10 -0.59 20.64
N GLY A 126 27.33 -1.25 21.51
CA GLY A 126 25.99 -0.80 21.91
C GLY A 126 24.78 -1.61 21.41
N PHE A 127 24.95 -2.86 20.97
CA PHE A 127 23.81 -3.79 20.90
C PHE A 127 23.62 -4.43 22.27
N ASP A 128 22.77 -3.84 23.11
CA ASP A 128 22.23 -4.53 24.28
C ASP A 128 21.32 -5.65 23.79
N GLU A 129 21.73 -6.91 24.00
CA GLU A 129 21.00 -8.13 23.62
C GLU A 129 19.71 -8.39 24.45
N ASN A 130 19.21 -7.38 25.17
CA ASN A 130 18.02 -7.51 26.03
C ASN A 130 16.87 -6.59 25.58
N LEU A 131 16.34 -6.82 24.37
CA LEU A 131 15.11 -6.19 23.86
C LEU A 131 14.16 -7.21 23.24
#